data_AF-A0A3A8JTH1-F1
#
_entry.id   AF-A0A3A8JTH1-F1
#
_cell.length_a   1.000
_cell.length_b   1.000
_cell.length_c   1.000
_cell.angle_alpha   90.00
_cell.angle_beta   90.00
_cell.angle_gamma   90.00
#
_symmetry.space_group_name_H-M   'P 1'
#
loop_
_entity.id
_entity.type
_entity.pdbx_description
1 polymer ?
#
loop_
_entity_poly.entity_id
_entity_poly.type
_entity_poly.pdbx_seq_one_letter_code
_entity_poly.pdbx_strand_id
1 'polypeptide(L)'
;GVGNVRFIQGDARKVCDGLVAEARSFDVCLADPPRAGAPGLAKWMRALNVRRVVYVACDPASLARDAAGLVEAGYKPVALQVVDMFPQTHHVEAVMSFER
;
A
#
# COMPACT_ATOMS: atom_id res chain seq x y z
N GLY A 1 14.34 -22.95 6.95
CA GLY A 1 12.97 -22.41 6.78
C GLY A 1 12.88 -21.02 7.39
N VAL A 2 11.87 -20.24 7.03
CA VAL A 2 11.62 -18.90 7.61
C VAL A 2 10.53 -19.02 8.69
N GLY A 3 10.85 -18.63 9.93
CA GLY A 3 9.98 -18.86 11.10
C GLY A 3 9.21 -17.64 11.62
N ASN A 4 9.45 -16.45 11.07
CA ASN A 4 8.90 -15.17 11.52
C ASN A 4 7.87 -14.59 10.53
N VAL A 5 7.22 -15.45 9.74
CA VAL A 5 6.22 -15.06 8.74
C VAL A 5 4.89 -15.71 9.09
N ARG A 6 3.81 -14.92 9.05
CA ARG A 6 2.44 -15.38 9.20
C ARG A 6 1.65 -15.01 7.96
N PHE A 7 0.97 -16.00 7.37
CA PHE A 7 0.02 -15.80 6.29
C PHE A 7 -1.40 -15.78 6.83
N ILE A 8 -2.24 -14.90 6.27
CA ILE A 8 -3.66 -14.83 6.57
C ILE A 8 -4.38 -14.83 5.22
N GLN A 9 -5.24 -15.83 5.00
CA GLN A 9 -6.06 -15.90 3.80
C GLN A 9 -7.39 -15.18 4.04
N GLY A 10 -7.73 -14.23 3.17
CA GLY A 10 -9.01 -13.53 3.23
C GLY A 10 -9.05 -12.31 2.32
N ASP A 11 -10.21 -11.64 2.29
CA ASP A 11 -10.32 -10.31 1.69
C ASP A 11 -9.46 -9.35 2.54
N ALA A 12 -8.45 -8.74 1.92
CA ALA A 12 -7.49 -7.87 2.60
C ALA A 12 -8.18 -6.77 3.43
N ARG A 13 -9.32 -6.24 2.96
CA ARG A 13 -10.07 -5.20 3.67
C ARG A 13 -10.66 -5.72 4.97
N LYS A 14 -11.29 -6.90 4.92
CA LYS A 14 -11.84 -7.58 6.11
C LYS A 14 -10.75 -7.98 7.09
N VAL A 15 -9.60 -8.42 6.57
CA VAL A 15 -8.43 -8.74 7.41
C VAL A 15 -7.91 -7.48 8.10
N CYS A 16 -7.77 -6.36 7.37
CA CYS A 16 -7.38 -5.08 7.96
C CYS A 16 -8.39 -4.60 9.01
N ASP A 17 -9.69 -4.72 8.77
CA ASP A 17 -10.73 -4.38 9.77
C ASP A 17 -10.57 -5.21 11.05
N GLY A 18 -10.31 -6.52 10.93
CA GLY A 18 -10.05 -7.41 12.06
C GLY A 18 -8.78 -7.02 12.83
N LEU A 19 -7.68 -6.73 12.12
CA LEU A 19 -6.42 -6.29 12.74
C LEU A 19 -6.59 -4.96 13.48
N VAL A 20 -7.41 -4.04 12.97
CA VAL A 20 -7.77 -2.80 13.66
C VAL A 20 -8.58 -3.09 14.91
N ALA A 21 -9.58 -3.98 14.83
CA ALA A 21 -10.39 -4.36 15.99
C ALA A 21 -9.56 -5.05 17.09
N GLU A 22 -8.51 -5.78 16.71
CA GLU A 22 -7.52 -6.38 17.60
C GLU A 22 -6.48 -5.37 18.16
N ALA A 23 -6.62 -4.08 17.84
CA ALA A 23 -5.68 -3.01 18.22
C ALA A 23 -4.23 -3.32 17.83
N ARG A 24 -4.02 -3.95 16.66
CA ARG A 24 -2.70 -4.26 16.13
C ARG A 24 -2.04 -3.01 15.56
N SER A 25 -0.72 -2.99 15.61
CA SER A 25 0.10 -1.97 14.98
C SER A 25 1.19 -2.61 14.10
N PHE A 26 1.59 -1.86 13.08
CA PHE A 26 2.66 -2.25 12.17
C PHE A 26 3.51 -1.04 11.84
N ASP A 27 4.83 -1.23 11.70
CA ASP A 27 5.73 -0.12 11.37
C ASP A 27 5.67 0.28 9.90
N VAL A 28 5.54 -0.73 9.03
CA VAL A 28 5.63 -0.60 7.57
C VAL A 28 4.53 -1.40 6.91
N CYS A 29 3.91 -0.84 5.88
CA CYS A 29 3.05 -1.55 4.95
C CYS A 29 3.67 -1.58 3.56
N LEU A 30 3.76 -2.77 2.96
CA LEU A 30 3.99 -2.96 1.54
C LEU A 30 2.65 -3.32 0.90
N ALA A 31 2.19 -2.50 -0.03
CA ALA A 31 0.95 -2.72 -0.78
C ALA A 31 1.28 -2.91 -2.26
N ASP A 32 0.84 -4.03 -2.83
CA ASP A 32 0.91 -4.33 -4.27
C ASP A 32 -0.48 -4.79 -4.74
N PRO A 33 -1.43 -3.84 -4.90
CA PRO A 33 -2.80 -4.17 -5.28
C PRO A 33 -2.94 -4.44 -6.79
N PRO A 34 -4.06 -5.05 -7.22
CA PRO A 34 -4.39 -5.15 -8.64
C PRO A 34 -4.63 -3.75 -9.26
N ARG A 35 -4.83 -3.69 -10.59
CA ARG A 35 -5.08 -2.43 -11.34
C ARG A 35 -6.18 -1.53 -10.78
N ALA A 36 -7.13 -2.07 -10.02
CA ALA A 36 -8.17 -1.28 -9.36
C ALA A 36 -7.62 -0.40 -8.22
N GLY A 37 -6.38 -0.63 -7.78
CA GLY A 37 -5.76 -0.03 -6.60
C GLY A 37 -6.28 -0.60 -5.28
N ALA A 38 -6.02 0.14 -4.21
CA ALA A 38 -6.41 -0.14 -2.84
C ALA A 38 -7.24 1.04 -2.26
N PRO A 39 -8.47 1.26 -2.75
CA PRO A 39 -9.32 2.31 -2.22
C PRO A 39 -9.57 2.11 -0.72
N GLY A 40 -9.39 3.18 0.06
CA GLY A 40 -9.51 3.14 1.52
C GLY A 40 -8.24 2.73 2.27
N LEU A 41 -7.14 2.39 1.58
CA LEU A 41 -5.85 2.01 2.19
C LEU A 41 -5.44 2.96 3.32
N ALA A 42 -5.49 4.26 3.05
CA ALA A 42 -5.07 5.30 3.99
C ALA A 42 -5.77 5.23 5.36
N LYS A 43 -7.06 4.87 5.39
CA LYS A 43 -7.83 4.70 6.63
C LYS A 43 -7.25 3.57 7.49
N TRP A 44 -6.97 2.41 6.89
CA TRP A 44 -6.37 1.29 7.62
C TRP A 44 -4.95 1.59 8.05
N MET A 45 -4.13 2.22 7.20
CA MET A 45 -2.74 2.58 7.55
C MET A 45 -2.70 3.50 8.76
N ARG A 46 -3.62 4.48 8.83
CA ARG A 46 -3.75 5.36 9.99
C ARG A 46 -4.18 4.60 11.24
N ALA A 47 -5.20 3.75 11.13
CA ALA A 47 -5.74 2.99 12.26
C ALA A 47 -4.74 1.95 12.82
N LEU A 48 -3.92 1.36 11.95
CA LEU A 48 -2.86 0.41 12.31
C LEU A 48 -1.54 1.10 12.70
N ASN A 49 -1.55 2.44 12.82
CA ASN A 49 -0.39 3.27 13.17
C ASN A 49 0.84 3.05 12.28
N VAL A 50 0.62 2.75 10.99
CA VAL A 50 1.71 2.56 10.01
C VAL A 50 2.48 3.87 9.84
N ARG A 51 3.81 3.80 9.93
CA ARG A 51 4.69 4.98 9.79
C ARG A 51 5.21 5.15 8.36
N ARG A 52 5.41 4.03 7.66
CA ARG A 52 5.85 4.02 6.26
C ARG A 52 4.95 3.15 5.40
N VAL A 53 4.52 3.69 4.26
CA VAL A 53 3.78 2.93 3.24
C VAL A 53 4.65 2.87 1.99
N VAL A 54 4.86 1.67 1.46
CA VAL A 54 5.48 1.43 0.16
C VAL A 54 4.38 0.85 -0.74
N TYR A 55 4.06 1.57 -1.80
CA TYR A 55 2.98 1.22 -2.72
C TYR A 55 3.59 0.87 -4.07
N VAL A 56 3.33 -0.33 -4.56
CA VAL A 56 3.67 -0.80 -5.91
C VAL A 56 2.41 -0.70 -6.77
N ALA A 57 2.51 -0.13 -7.97
CA ALA A 57 1.37 0.08 -8.85
C ALA A 57 1.72 -0.17 -10.31
N CYS A 58 0.84 -0.91 -10.98
CA CYS A 58 0.87 -1.16 -12.43
C CYS A 58 -0.04 -0.23 -13.25
N ASP A 59 -0.83 0.61 -12.57
CA ASP A 59 -1.73 1.60 -13.18
C ASP A 59 -1.50 2.99 -12.56
N PRO A 60 -1.07 4.00 -13.36
CA PRO A 60 -0.79 5.33 -12.84
C PRO A 60 -2.02 6.06 -12.28
N ALA A 61 -3.22 5.80 -12.79
CA ALA A 61 -4.43 6.49 -12.37
C ALA A 61 -4.89 6.01 -10.98
N SER A 62 -4.88 4.70 -10.74
CA SER A 62 -5.17 4.16 -9.41
C SER A 62 -4.11 4.57 -8.39
N LEU A 63 -2.83 4.60 -8.78
CA LEU A 63 -1.75 5.11 -7.93
C LEU A 63 -2.02 6.55 -7.50
N ALA A 64 -2.31 7.45 -8.46
CA ALA A 64 -2.55 8.86 -8.16
C ALA A 64 -3.73 9.07 -7.20
N ARG A 65 -4.83 8.33 -7.41
CA ARG A 65 -6.02 8.38 -6.55
C ARG A 65 -5.71 7.93 -5.12
N ASP A 66 -5.05 6.79 -4.96
CA ASP A 66 -4.77 6.24 -3.63
C ASP A 66 -3.67 7.03 -2.90
N ALA A 67 -2.70 7.57 -3.65
CA ALA A 67 -1.69 8.50 -3.15
C ALA A 67 -2.34 9.77 -2.59
N ALA A 68 -3.35 10.33 -3.28
CA ALA A 68 -4.10 11.48 -2.77
C ALA A 68 -4.76 11.17 -1.42
N GLY A 69 -5.38 9.99 -1.28
CA GLY A 69 -5.96 9.57 0.00
C GLY A 69 -4.91 9.39 1.12
N LEU A 70 -3.71 8.91 0.80
CA LEU A 70 -2.60 8.85 1.76
C LEU A 70 -2.13 10.24 2.18
N VAL A 71 -2.04 11.18 1.24
CA VAL A 71 -1.69 12.59 1.52
C VAL A 71 -2.72 13.25 2.43
N GLU A 72 -4.01 13.08 2.15
CA GLU A 72 -5.11 13.57 3.00
C GLU A 72 -5.06 12.97 4.41
N ALA A 73 -4.60 11.73 4.55
CA ALA A 73 -4.38 11.08 5.85
C ALA A 73 -3.08 11.51 6.57
N GLY A 74 -2.35 12.48 6.01
CA GLY A 74 -1.16 13.09 6.61
C GLY A 74 0.17 12.39 6.26
N TYR A 75 0.16 11.43 5.33
CA TYR A 75 1.41 10.86 4.81
C TYR A 75 2.05 11.79 3.78
N LYS A 76 3.36 11.89 3.79
CA LYS A 76 4.14 12.69 2.83
C LYS A 76 4.79 11.75 1.82
N PRO A 77 4.66 12.00 0.51
CA PRO A 77 5.48 11.34 -0.50
C PRO A 77 6.96 11.58 -0.23
N VAL A 78 7.77 10.51 -0.27
CA VAL A 78 9.22 10.58 -0.03
C VAL A 78 10.00 10.23 -1.29
N ALA A 79 9.57 9.21 -2.03
CA ALA A 79 10.18 8.83 -3.29
C ALA A 79 9.14 8.23 -4.25
N LEU A 80 9.43 8.35 -5.55
CA LEU A 80 8.74 7.68 -6.63
C LEU A 80 9.78 7.12 -7.60
N GLN A 81 9.70 5.83 -7.89
CA GLN A 81 10.55 5.15 -8.87
C GLN A 81 9.66 4.48 -9.92
N VAL A 82 9.84 4.84 -11.19
CA VAL A 82 9.23 4.12 -12.31
C VAL A 82 10.11 2.94 -12.69
N VAL A 83 9.52 1.79 -12.95
CA VAL A 83 10.22 0.54 -13.29
C VAL A 83 9.69 0.05 -14.63
N ASP A 84 10.59 -0.09 -15.60
CA ASP A 84 10.26 -0.75 -16.87
C ASP A 84 10.32 -2.28 -16.69
N MET A 85 9.27 -2.83 -16.06
CA MET A 85 9.16 -4.27 -15.84
C MET A 85 8.79 -5.03 -17.13
N PHE A 86 8.15 -4.34 -18.08
CA PHE A 86 7.68 -4.91 -19.34
C PHE A 86 8.14 -4.05 -20.52
N PRO A 87 9.44 -4.13 -20.89
CA PRO A 87 9.98 -3.35 -21.99
C PRO A 87 9.22 -3.59 -23.29
N GLN A 88 9.12 -2.53 -24.09
CA GLN A 88 8.41 -2.55 -25.38
C GLN A 88 6.88 -2.74 -25.25
N THR A 89 6.32 -2.52 -24.06
CA THR A 89 4.87 -2.48 -23.84
C THR A 89 4.43 -1.09 -23.37
N HIS A 90 3.11 -0.90 -23.22
CA HIS A 90 2.54 0.31 -22.63
C HIS A 90 2.46 0.25 -21.10
N HIS A 91 2.86 -0.87 -20.49
CA HIS A 91 2.78 -1.04 -19.04
C HIS A 91 3.83 -0.20 -18.34
N VAL A 92 3.42 0.42 -17.23
CA VAL A 92 4.30 1.23 -16.38
C VAL A 92 4.11 0.75 -14.96
N GLU A 93 5.17 0.18 -14.40
CA GLU A 93 5.22 -0.12 -12.98
C GLU A 93 5.82 1.07 -12.23
N ALA A 94 5.31 1.36 -11.05
CA ALA A 94 5.84 2.41 -10.19
C ALA A 94 5.85 1.97 -8.73
N VAL A 95 6.89 2.36 -8.02
CA VAL A 95 7.00 2.20 -6.57
C VAL A 95 7.04 3.57 -5.93
N MET A 96 6.09 3.86 -5.05
CA MET A 96 5.99 5.12 -4.33
C MET A 96 6.08 4.88 -2.83
N SER A 97 6.90 5.66 -2.13
CA SER A 97 7.03 5.60 -0.68
C SER A 97 6.46 6.84 -0.02
N PHE A 98 5.84 6.62 1.15
CA PHE A 98 5.26 7.68 1.96
C PHE A 98 5.63 7.51 3.43
N GLU A 99 5.75 8.62 4.16
CA GLU A 99 6.10 8.65 5.58
C GLU A 99 5.24 9.63 6.40
N ARG A 100 5.11 9.36 7.69
CA ARG A 100 4.33 10.17 8.63
C ARG A 100 4.95 10.25 10.02
#